data_AF-A0A1F8GIJ4-F1
#
_entry.id   AF-A0A1F8GIJ4-F1
#
_cell.length_a   1.000
_cell.length_b   1.000
_cell.length_c   1.000
_cell.angle_alpha   90.00
_cell.angle_beta   90.00
_cell.angle_gamma   90.00
#
_symmetry.space_group_name_H-M   'P 1'
#
loop_
_entity.id
_entity.type
_entity.pdbx_description
1 polymer ?
#
loop_
_entity_poly.entity_id
_entity_poly.type
_entity_poly.pdbx_seq_one_letter_code
_entity_poly.pdbx_strand_id
1 'polypeptide(L)'
;MPYKQNQNYKGVVVFGAPGTGKTTIAKVLLAEIKNGKYVEASRVVINPAMFLKDKLPLKEKGFIDLITRVYGKSFGGKMLREDARNFFTYLKNKYSSAVIAKTLIHIHNKKFRNKFLIVAGVRGYKNSVYFKDEGYLVTYLKTPGGHSTSRLAKRESFSKKSAERERDIEERIFSTNKVEKVAHLSFDTEELGRKEVIRQVRAIVDNRECKRCVNSSVNFSSTINKSGLCDTCEKYESNFSKKQLEKERELLLSLKGTGKNKYDAMVGISGGKDSTATLYDIKRMGFTPLAFSLNTGYYPKHIFKRARAVAKELGVDYVEIDVRKYIRPVDRLSFKKTAELYGKKESQELREEFRRWYIEGRRHYSIKCEHTIPFIRTCQLCRRIVVRAYFGEALKRGIPTVIIGINEWAGLSQDAESKKFVFSAIRKLKPFKNKQAIYVAHLPFLFQRKIKDTNKILKRLGWKIPKGEALIESNSNSCLFARAAENRARRLLGFHPDTTRLAREVTVGFISKEQARKALAKVHNSKDSVRSVLKKAKVI
;
A
#
# COMPACT_ATOMS: atom_id res chain seq x y z
N MET A 1 -0.74 -18.25 -5.22
CA MET A 1 -2.17 -18.09 -4.83
C MET A 1 -2.57 -16.63 -4.97
N PRO A 2 -3.68 -16.31 -5.65
CA PRO A 2 -4.21 -14.95 -5.68
C PRO A 2 -4.61 -14.55 -4.24
N TYR A 3 -4.12 -13.41 -3.80
CA TYR A 3 -4.49 -12.81 -2.52
C TYR A 3 -5.99 -12.50 -2.57
N LYS A 4 -6.82 -13.29 -1.88
CA LYS A 4 -8.25 -13.03 -1.74
C LYS A 4 -8.40 -11.68 -1.04
N GLN A 5 -8.87 -10.68 -1.79
CA GLN A 5 -8.96 -9.28 -1.37
C GLN A 5 -9.97 -9.03 -0.22
N ASN A 6 -10.71 -10.08 0.19
CA ASN A 6 -11.70 -10.07 1.27
C ASN A 6 -11.59 -11.37 2.09
N GLN A 7 -10.65 -11.46 3.04
CA GLN A 7 -10.77 -12.43 4.12
C GLN A 7 -11.27 -11.70 5.37
N ASN A 8 -12.54 -11.96 5.73
CA ASN A 8 -13.02 -11.66 7.07
C ASN A 8 -12.39 -12.70 8.01
N TYR A 9 -11.40 -12.28 8.78
CA TYR A 9 -10.74 -13.16 9.74
C TYR A 9 -11.70 -13.52 10.87
N LYS A 10 -11.68 -14.79 11.31
CA LYS A 10 -12.45 -15.25 12.48
C LYS A 10 -11.86 -14.76 13.81
N GLY A 11 -10.58 -14.42 13.79
CA GLY A 11 -9.84 -13.97 14.96
C GLY A 11 -8.40 -13.60 14.61
N VAL A 12 -7.66 -13.13 15.60
CA VAL A 12 -6.22 -12.83 15.53
C VAL A 12 -5.46 -13.67 16.54
N VAL A 13 -4.31 -14.20 16.12
CA VAL A 13 -3.43 -14.99 16.98
C VAL A 13 -2.07 -14.34 17.02
N VAL A 14 -1.59 -14.02 18.22
CA VAL A 14 -0.32 -13.32 18.43
C VAL A 14 0.76 -14.31 18.87
N PHE A 15 1.68 -14.60 17.95
CA PHE A 15 2.86 -15.43 18.14
C PHE A 15 4.12 -14.57 18.38
N GLY A 16 5.20 -15.22 18.80
CA GLY A 16 6.47 -14.57 19.12
C GLY A 16 7.22 -15.30 20.22
N ALA A 17 8.52 -15.04 20.33
CA ALA A 17 9.36 -15.56 21.39
C ALA A 17 8.89 -15.12 22.80
N PRO A 18 9.36 -15.76 23.89
CA PRO A 18 9.21 -15.24 25.25
C PRO A 18 9.56 -13.75 25.35
N GLY A 19 8.83 -12.96 26.14
CA GLY A 19 9.20 -11.53 26.36
C GLY A 19 8.86 -10.55 25.23
N THR A 20 8.32 -11.01 24.09
CA THR A 20 7.93 -10.13 22.96
C THR A 20 6.65 -9.33 23.18
N GLY A 21 5.96 -9.51 24.31
CA GLY A 21 4.74 -8.77 24.63
C GLY A 21 3.45 -9.29 24.00
N LYS A 22 3.41 -10.57 23.55
CA LYS A 22 2.21 -11.22 22.95
C LYS A 22 0.92 -10.96 23.73
N THR A 23 0.91 -11.31 25.02
CA THR A 23 -0.24 -11.14 25.91
C THR A 23 -0.63 -9.67 26.06
N THR A 24 0.34 -8.77 26.10
CA THR A 24 0.09 -7.32 26.16
C THR A 24 -0.59 -6.82 24.88
N ILE A 25 -0.06 -7.16 23.70
CA ILE A 25 -0.66 -6.80 22.41
C ILE A 25 -2.06 -7.39 22.29
N ALA A 26 -2.26 -8.66 22.64
CA ALA A 26 -3.56 -9.32 22.59
C ALA A 26 -4.59 -8.66 23.53
N LYS A 27 -4.20 -8.25 24.74
CA LYS A 27 -5.08 -7.51 25.66
C LYS A 27 -5.45 -6.12 25.14
N VAL A 28 -4.51 -5.40 24.50
CA VAL A 28 -4.81 -4.12 23.87
C VAL A 28 -5.75 -4.30 22.66
N LEU A 29 -5.54 -5.34 21.85
CA LEU A 29 -6.46 -5.69 20.76
C LEU A 29 -7.87 -5.98 21.27
N LEU A 30 -8.02 -6.62 22.43
CA LEU A 30 -9.34 -6.86 23.05
C LEU A 30 -10.08 -5.56 23.38
N ALA A 31 -9.36 -4.55 23.88
CA ALA A 31 -9.95 -3.25 24.19
C ALA A 31 -10.39 -2.47 22.94
N GLU A 32 -9.75 -2.74 21.79
CA GLU A 32 -10.00 -1.98 20.56
C GLU A 32 -10.91 -2.67 19.54
N ILE A 33 -10.97 -4.02 19.55
CA ILE A 33 -11.80 -4.80 18.63
C ILE A 33 -13.17 -5.05 19.28
N LYS A 34 -14.22 -4.48 18.68
CA LYS A 34 -15.60 -4.70 19.10
C LYS A 34 -15.94 -6.19 19.02
N ASN A 35 -16.70 -6.70 19.99
CA ASN A 35 -17.16 -8.08 20.04
C ASN A 35 -16.02 -9.13 20.13
N GLY A 36 -14.85 -8.73 20.65
CA GLY A 36 -13.71 -9.62 20.86
C GLY A 36 -13.87 -10.59 22.03
N LYS A 37 -13.25 -11.78 21.93
CA LYS A 37 -13.07 -12.72 23.05
C LYS A 37 -11.60 -13.08 23.18
N TYR A 38 -11.00 -12.71 24.31
CA TYR A 38 -9.62 -13.07 24.60
C TYR A 38 -9.50 -14.49 25.15
N VAL A 39 -8.51 -15.23 24.65
CA VAL A 39 -8.11 -16.55 25.15
C VAL A 39 -6.59 -16.64 25.28
N GLU A 40 -6.14 -17.01 26.48
CA GLU A 40 -4.75 -17.38 26.74
C GLU A 40 -4.63 -18.91 26.67
N ALA A 41 -3.82 -19.42 25.73
CA ALA A 41 -3.71 -20.86 25.48
C ALA A 41 -3.22 -21.65 26.70
N SER A 42 -2.32 -21.07 27.50
CA SER A 42 -1.85 -21.71 28.74
C SER A 42 -3.01 -21.95 29.70
N ARG A 43 -3.82 -20.93 29.98
CA ARG A 43 -4.96 -21.01 30.89
C ARG A 43 -6.08 -21.92 30.37
N VAL A 44 -6.33 -21.92 29.07
CA VAL A 44 -7.50 -22.59 28.48
C VAL A 44 -7.22 -24.05 28.10
N VAL A 45 -5.99 -24.38 27.73
CA VAL A 45 -5.65 -25.74 27.28
C VAL A 45 -4.62 -26.39 28.17
N ILE A 46 -3.50 -25.71 28.46
CA ILE A 46 -2.37 -26.32 29.17
C ILE A 46 -2.71 -26.60 30.64
N ASN A 47 -3.22 -25.62 31.39
CA ASN A 47 -3.52 -25.81 32.81
C ASN A 47 -4.58 -26.89 33.05
N PRO A 48 -5.74 -26.90 32.35
CA PRO A 48 -6.74 -27.94 32.56
C PRO A 48 -6.22 -29.32 32.15
N ALA A 49 -5.43 -29.40 31.07
CA ALA A 49 -4.88 -30.66 30.61
C ALA A 49 -3.85 -31.22 31.61
N MET A 50 -3.06 -30.36 32.26
CA MET A 50 -2.08 -30.76 33.26
C MET A 50 -2.76 -31.21 34.56
N PHE A 51 -3.79 -30.50 35.02
CA PHE A 51 -4.58 -30.91 36.17
C PHE A 51 -5.29 -32.25 35.95
N LEU A 52 -5.67 -32.55 34.71
CA LEU A 52 -6.36 -33.78 34.31
C LEU A 52 -5.42 -34.80 33.67
N LYS A 53 -4.10 -34.74 33.90
CA LYS A 53 -3.08 -35.53 33.19
C LYS A 53 -3.44 -37.01 33.10
N ASP A 54 -3.88 -37.61 34.21
CA ASP A 54 -4.18 -39.05 34.29
C ASP A 54 -5.55 -39.41 33.68
N LYS A 55 -6.38 -38.39 33.43
CA LYS A 55 -7.71 -38.52 32.81
C LYS A 55 -7.70 -38.10 31.33
N LEU A 56 -6.53 -37.87 30.74
CA LEU A 56 -6.40 -37.43 29.35
C LEU A 56 -6.69 -38.58 28.37
N PRO A 57 -7.70 -38.43 27.47
CA PRO A 57 -8.09 -39.47 26.53
C PRO A 57 -6.96 -39.95 25.61
N LEU A 58 -7.08 -41.16 25.06
CA LEU A 58 -6.09 -41.70 24.12
C LEU A 58 -6.14 -40.97 22.76
N LYS A 59 -7.34 -40.68 22.25
CA LYS A 59 -7.53 -40.02 20.95
C LYS A 59 -7.63 -38.49 21.09
N GLU A 60 -7.02 -37.78 20.13
CA GLU A 60 -7.02 -36.30 20.08
C GLU A 60 -8.44 -35.70 20.10
N LYS A 61 -9.40 -36.31 19.41
CA LYS A 61 -10.79 -35.86 19.43
C LYS A 61 -11.36 -35.85 20.86
N GLY A 62 -11.13 -36.93 21.61
CA GLY A 62 -11.54 -37.03 23.00
C GLY A 62 -10.87 -35.98 23.88
N PHE A 63 -9.58 -35.69 23.65
CA PHE A 63 -8.87 -34.61 24.32
C PHE A 63 -9.52 -33.24 24.04
N ILE A 64 -9.78 -32.91 22.77
CA ILE A 64 -10.44 -31.66 22.38
C ILE A 64 -11.80 -31.52 23.05
N ASP A 65 -12.60 -32.58 23.04
CA ASP A 65 -13.94 -32.60 23.65
C ASP A 65 -13.86 -32.43 25.18
N LEU A 66 -12.92 -33.10 25.85
CA LEU A 66 -12.68 -32.96 27.28
C LEU A 66 -12.32 -31.51 27.65
N ILE A 67 -11.32 -30.93 26.99
CA ILE A 67 -10.88 -29.56 27.28
C ILE A 67 -12.00 -28.55 26.98
N THR A 68 -12.79 -28.78 25.91
CA THR A 68 -13.95 -27.94 25.59
C THR A 68 -15.04 -28.03 26.65
N ARG A 69 -15.26 -29.21 27.26
CA ARG A 69 -16.24 -29.43 28.33
C ARG A 69 -15.85 -28.72 29.62
N VAL A 70 -14.56 -28.73 29.96
CA VAL A 70 -14.07 -28.09 31.19
C VAL A 70 -13.70 -26.61 31.01
N TYR A 71 -13.90 -26.06 29.81
CA TYR A 71 -13.67 -24.66 29.53
C TYR A 71 -14.44 -23.75 30.52
N GLY A 72 -13.72 -22.82 31.16
CA GLY A 72 -14.28 -21.87 32.13
C GLY A 72 -14.18 -22.31 33.59
N LYS A 73 -13.86 -23.57 33.87
CA LYS A 73 -13.57 -24.03 35.23
C LYS A 73 -12.23 -23.49 35.72
N SER A 74 -12.15 -23.15 37.00
CA SER A 74 -10.91 -22.73 37.64
C SER A 74 -10.14 -23.96 38.09
N PHE A 75 -8.95 -24.16 37.54
CA PHE A 75 -7.99 -25.15 38.00
C PHE A 75 -6.87 -24.34 38.64
N GLY A 76 -6.82 -24.35 39.98
CA GLY A 76 -5.90 -23.53 40.78
C GLY A 76 -4.42 -23.84 40.53
N GLY A 77 -3.54 -23.01 41.11
CA GLY A 77 -2.09 -23.20 41.09
C GLY A 77 -1.33 -22.24 40.16
N LYS A 78 -0.27 -21.61 40.69
CA LYS A 78 0.67 -20.82 39.89
C LYS A 78 1.58 -21.78 39.14
N MET A 79 1.26 -22.04 37.88
CA MET A 79 2.05 -22.95 37.04
C MET A 79 3.39 -22.31 36.67
N LEU A 80 4.50 -23.02 36.93
CA LEU A 80 5.81 -22.58 36.48
C LEU A 80 5.89 -22.67 34.95
N ARG A 81 6.67 -21.77 34.36
CA ARG A 81 6.84 -21.69 32.91
C ARG A 81 7.41 -22.99 32.32
N GLU A 82 8.32 -23.62 33.05
CA GLU A 82 8.96 -24.87 32.69
C GLU A 82 7.95 -26.02 32.61
N ASP A 83 7.09 -26.16 33.62
CA ASP A 83 5.99 -27.15 33.62
C ASP A 83 5.07 -26.94 32.42
N ALA A 84 4.71 -25.69 32.14
CA ALA A 84 3.91 -25.33 30.97
C ALA A 84 4.53 -25.79 29.65
N ARG A 85 5.85 -25.62 29.52
CA ARG A 85 6.63 -25.99 28.33
C ARG A 85 6.73 -27.50 28.20
N ASN A 86 7.07 -28.19 29.29
CA ASN A 86 7.20 -29.64 29.31
C ASN A 86 5.87 -30.30 29.00
N PHE A 87 4.78 -29.78 29.58
CA PHE A 87 3.44 -30.28 29.33
C PHE A 87 2.93 -29.98 27.92
N PHE A 88 3.27 -28.81 27.35
CA PHE A 88 3.00 -28.56 25.94
C PHE A 88 3.69 -29.60 25.04
N THR A 89 4.94 -29.94 25.34
CA THR A 89 5.71 -30.93 24.58
C THR A 89 5.09 -32.31 24.71
N TYR A 90 4.64 -32.70 25.91
CA TYR A 90 3.87 -33.91 26.15
C TYR A 90 2.61 -33.96 25.26
N LEU A 91 1.80 -32.89 25.23
CA LEU A 91 0.59 -32.84 24.41
C LEU A 91 0.88 -32.91 22.90
N LYS A 92 1.96 -32.26 22.45
CA LYS A 92 2.44 -32.31 21.06
C LYS A 92 2.78 -33.75 20.66
N ASN A 93 3.46 -34.49 21.53
CA ASN A 93 3.92 -35.85 21.25
C ASN A 93 2.80 -36.89 21.40
N LYS A 94 1.90 -36.72 22.38
CA LYS A 94 0.75 -37.61 22.58
C LYS A 94 -0.31 -37.49 21.49
N TYR A 95 -0.51 -36.28 20.96
CA TYR A 95 -1.54 -36.02 19.94
C TYR A 95 -0.90 -35.51 18.64
N SER A 96 -1.04 -34.23 18.32
CA SER A 96 -0.43 -33.63 17.14
C SER A 96 0.25 -32.30 17.46
N SER A 97 1.17 -31.90 16.57
CA SER A 97 1.87 -30.61 16.67
C SER A 97 0.96 -29.38 16.54
N ALA A 98 -0.30 -29.56 16.14
CA ALA A 98 -1.32 -28.51 16.05
C ALA A 98 -2.45 -28.66 17.08
N VAL A 99 -2.32 -29.57 18.06
CA VAL A 99 -3.41 -29.91 19.00
C VAL A 99 -3.95 -28.68 19.73
N ILE A 100 -3.09 -27.76 20.13
CA ILE A 100 -3.51 -26.53 20.82
C ILE A 100 -4.34 -25.63 19.91
N ALA A 101 -3.93 -25.43 18.66
CA ALA A 101 -4.71 -24.66 17.69
C ALA A 101 -6.07 -25.34 17.42
N LYS A 102 -6.09 -26.66 17.21
CA LYS A 102 -7.31 -27.42 17.00
C LYS A 102 -8.28 -27.29 18.18
N THR A 103 -7.80 -27.44 19.41
CA THR A 103 -8.62 -27.29 20.63
C THR A 103 -9.19 -25.88 20.74
N LEU A 104 -8.36 -24.85 20.56
CA LEU A 104 -8.81 -23.45 20.66
C LEU A 104 -9.83 -23.07 19.59
N ILE A 105 -9.65 -23.56 18.36
CA ILE A 105 -10.59 -23.34 17.26
C ILE A 105 -11.90 -24.10 17.50
N HIS A 106 -11.83 -25.32 18.03
CA HIS A 106 -13.03 -26.08 18.41
C HIS A 106 -13.82 -25.35 19.50
N ILE A 107 -13.15 -24.85 20.55
CA ILE A 107 -13.76 -24.02 21.59
C ILE A 107 -14.38 -22.77 20.99
N HIS A 108 -13.68 -22.09 20.09
CA HIS A 108 -14.21 -20.91 19.42
C HIS A 108 -15.51 -21.24 18.67
N ASN A 109 -15.50 -22.26 17.83
CA ASN A 109 -16.65 -22.66 17.04
C ASN A 109 -17.85 -23.12 17.91
N LYS A 110 -17.59 -23.76 19.06
CA LYS A 110 -18.65 -24.27 19.96
C LYS A 110 -19.17 -23.24 20.96
N LYS A 111 -18.30 -22.41 21.54
CA LYS A 111 -18.62 -21.54 22.68
C LYS A 111 -18.71 -20.06 22.30
N PHE A 112 -18.01 -19.65 21.24
CA PHE A 112 -17.86 -18.23 20.89
C PHE A 112 -18.03 -17.97 19.39
N ARG A 113 -18.85 -18.76 18.68
CA ARG A 113 -18.98 -18.73 17.20
C ARG A 113 -19.19 -17.32 16.62
N ASN A 114 -19.87 -16.45 17.37
CA ASN A 114 -20.21 -15.10 16.97
C ASN A 114 -19.24 -14.03 17.51
N LYS A 115 -18.14 -14.40 18.16
CA LYS A 115 -17.13 -13.47 18.71
C LYS A 115 -15.90 -13.44 17.81
N PHE A 116 -15.16 -12.34 17.85
CA PHE A 116 -13.84 -12.27 17.21
C PHE A 116 -12.78 -12.80 18.19
N LEU A 117 -12.16 -13.94 17.89
CA LEU A 117 -11.23 -14.56 18.84
C LEU A 117 -9.87 -13.85 18.85
N ILE A 118 -9.35 -13.54 20.04
CA ILE A 118 -8.03 -12.93 20.22
C ILE A 118 -7.20 -13.86 21.07
N VAL A 119 -6.19 -14.48 20.47
CA VAL A 119 -5.43 -15.56 21.10
C VAL A 119 -3.99 -15.14 21.39
N ALA A 120 -3.54 -15.41 22.61
CA ALA A 120 -2.13 -15.38 23.01
C ALA A 120 -1.69 -16.71 23.64
N GLY A 121 -0.40 -16.84 23.91
CA GLY A 121 0.16 -18.00 24.63
C GLY A 121 0.35 -19.26 23.79
N VAL A 122 0.00 -19.22 22.51
CA VAL A 122 0.23 -20.33 21.58
C VAL A 122 1.70 -20.35 21.17
N ARG A 123 2.25 -21.56 21.01
CA ARG A 123 3.62 -21.79 20.55
C ARG A 123 3.64 -22.67 19.30
N GLY A 124 4.68 -22.47 18.50
CA GLY A 124 5.07 -23.41 17.45
C GLY A 124 4.46 -23.23 16.07
N TYR A 125 5.27 -23.60 15.07
CA TYR A 125 5.01 -23.44 13.64
C TYR A 125 3.74 -24.16 13.15
N LYS A 126 3.49 -25.39 13.59
CA LYS A 126 2.33 -26.17 13.12
C LYS A 126 1.00 -25.58 13.62
N ASN A 127 0.97 -25.03 14.83
CA ASN A 127 -0.20 -24.28 15.33
C ASN A 127 -0.47 -23.03 14.49
N SER A 128 0.57 -22.28 14.09
CA SER A 128 0.37 -21.06 13.29
C SER A 128 -0.13 -21.37 11.88
N VAL A 129 0.38 -22.42 11.24
CA VAL A 129 -0.13 -22.90 9.94
C VAL A 129 -1.62 -23.27 10.06
N TYR A 130 -1.99 -24.06 11.08
CA TYR A 130 -3.37 -24.47 11.27
C TYR A 130 -4.32 -23.29 11.49
N PHE A 131 -3.95 -22.31 12.33
CA PHE A 131 -4.74 -21.08 12.49
C PHE A 131 -4.92 -20.31 11.19
N LYS A 132 -3.86 -20.22 10.39
CA LYS A 132 -3.92 -19.52 9.10
C LYS A 132 -4.88 -20.21 8.14
N ASP A 133 -4.79 -21.53 8.02
CA ASP A 133 -5.62 -22.31 7.10
C ASP A 133 -7.11 -22.26 7.52
N GLU A 134 -7.38 -22.15 8.81
CA GLU A 134 -8.73 -22.01 9.37
C GLU A 134 -9.29 -20.57 9.33
N GLY A 135 -8.57 -19.62 8.75
CA GLY A 135 -9.04 -18.25 8.52
C GLY A 135 -8.79 -17.28 9.68
N TYR A 136 -7.71 -17.46 10.46
CA TYR A 136 -7.29 -16.54 11.52
C TYR A 136 -6.08 -15.70 11.09
N LEU A 137 -6.07 -14.44 11.53
CA LEU A 137 -4.97 -13.52 11.29
C LEU A 137 -3.79 -13.87 12.19
N VAL A 138 -2.85 -14.65 11.66
CA VAL A 138 -1.56 -14.92 12.31
C VAL A 138 -0.67 -13.68 12.31
N THR A 139 -0.37 -13.16 13.50
CA THR A 139 0.56 -12.05 13.76
C THR A 139 1.79 -12.55 14.52
N TYR A 140 2.98 -12.21 14.08
CA TYR A 140 4.25 -12.59 14.73
C TYR A 140 4.98 -11.36 15.29
N LEU A 141 5.45 -11.45 16.53
CA LEU A 141 6.23 -10.40 17.19
C LEU A 141 7.69 -10.85 17.30
N LYS A 142 8.59 -10.08 16.70
CA LYS A 142 10.04 -10.22 16.76
C LYS A 142 10.63 -9.29 17.83
N THR A 143 11.81 -9.68 18.30
CA THR A 143 12.70 -8.89 19.17
C THR A 143 14.13 -9.29 18.80
N PRO A 144 14.76 -8.62 17.84
CA PRO A 144 16.13 -8.91 17.47
C PRO A 144 17.10 -8.31 18.50
N GLY A 145 17.55 -9.17 19.43
CA GLY A 145 18.70 -8.88 20.28
C GLY A 145 18.35 -8.63 21.73
N GLY A 146 18.64 -9.61 22.61
CA GLY A 146 18.82 -9.43 24.06
C GLY A 146 17.64 -8.93 24.91
N HIS A 147 16.74 -8.10 24.40
CA HIS A 147 15.70 -7.39 25.15
C HIS A 147 14.53 -8.28 25.54
N SER A 148 14.16 -9.25 24.69
CA SER A 148 13.21 -10.29 25.08
C SER A 148 13.71 -11.10 26.27
N THR A 149 15.00 -11.40 26.28
CA THR A 149 15.71 -12.11 27.35
C THR A 149 15.85 -11.26 28.60
N SER A 150 16.10 -9.95 28.48
CA SER A 150 16.07 -9.01 29.62
C SER A 150 14.68 -8.84 30.22
N ARG A 151 13.63 -8.75 29.38
CA ARG A 151 12.23 -8.70 29.84
C ARG A 151 11.81 -10.03 30.47
N LEU A 152 12.26 -11.14 29.92
CA LEU A 152 12.03 -12.47 30.47
C LEU A 152 12.72 -12.65 31.82
N ALA A 153 14.00 -12.25 31.91
CA ALA A 153 14.80 -12.25 33.13
C ALA A 153 14.12 -11.45 34.24
N LYS A 154 13.69 -10.22 33.95
CA LYS A 154 12.97 -9.37 34.92
C LYS A 154 11.61 -9.96 35.35
N ARG A 155 10.87 -10.59 34.43
CA ARG A 155 9.51 -11.10 34.73
C ARG A 155 9.53 -12.38 35.55
N GLU A 156 10.49 -13.25 35.29
CA GLU A 156 10.60 -14.58 35.93
C GLU A 156 11.70 -14.61 37.00
N SER A 157 12.33 -13.47 37.31
CA SER A 157 13.49 -13.36 38.22
C SER A 157 14.67 -14.26 37.83
N PHE A 158 14.91 -14.44 36.53
CA PHE A 158 16.02 -15.23 36.01
C PHE A 158 17.29 -14.41 35.76
N SER A 159 18.45 -15.07 35.79
CA SER A 159 19.67 -14.52 35.18
C SER A 159 19.50 -14.36 33.67
N LYS A 160 20.25 -13.43 33.06
CA LYS A 160 20.24 -13.23 31.59
C LYS A 160 20.62 -14.52 30.83
N LYS A 161 21.60 -15.28 31.35
CA LYS A 161 22.06 -16.56 30.80
C LYS A 161 20.99 -17.66 30.88
N SER A 162 20.24 -17.72 31.99
CA SER A 162 19.11 -18.65 32.14
C SER A 162 17.97 -18.30 31.19
N ALA A 163 17.67 -17.01 31.01
CA ALA A 163 16.67 -16.55 30.05
C ALA A 163 17.03 -16.87 28.59
N GLU A 164 18.32 -16.80 28.22
CA GLU A 164 18.82 -17.17 26.89
C GLU A 164 18.67 -18.68 26.63
N ARG A 165 19.10 -19.52 27.59
CA ARG A 165 18.93 -20.99 27.51
C ARG A 165 17.45 -21.37 27.33
N GLU A 166 16.57 -20.76 28.11
CA GLU A 166 15.12 -20.98 28.01
C GLU A 166 14.57 -20.66 26.61
N ARG A 167 15.03 -19.56 26.01
CA ARG A 167 14.63 -19.15 24.66
C ARG A 167 15.09 -20.16 23.61
N ASP A 168 16.32 -20.64 23.72
CA ASP A 168 16.91 -21.56 22.75
C ASP A 168 16.28 -22.97 22.82
N ILE A 169 15.95 -23.44 24.03
CA ILE A 169 15.17 -24.66 24.25
C ILE A 169 13.78 -24.53 23.60
N GLU A 170 13.06 -23.42 23.87
CA GLU A 170 11.75 -23.19 23.26
C GLU A 170 11.83 -23.14 21.72
N GLU A 171 12.87 -22.52 21.16
CA GLU A 171 13.04 -22.45 19.71
C GLU A 171 13.31 -23.83 19.10
N ARG A 172 14.15 -24.66 19.74
CA ARG A 172 14.42 -26.04 19.29
C ARG A 172 13.15 -26.89 19.26
N ILE A 173 12.31 -26.79 20.29
CA ILE A 173 11.11 -27.61 20.44
C ILE A 173 9.97 -27.16 19.51
N PHE A 174 9.77 -25.84 19.41
CA PHE A 174 8.58 -25.28 18.77
C PHE A 174 8.85 -24.69 17.38
N SER A 175 10.10 -24.41 17.02
CA SER A 175 10.46 -23.68 15.81
C SER A 175 9.64 -22.38 15.67
N THR A 176 9.57 -21.60 16.74
CA THR A 176 8.68 -20.42 16.81
C THR A 176 9.12 -19.36 15.82
N ASN A 177 10.43 -19.23 15.52
CA ASN A 177 10.92 -18.32 14.48
C ASN A 177 10.42 -18.70 13.08
N LYS A 178 10.11 -19.98 12.82
CA LYS A 178 9.51 -20.38 11.53
C LYS A 178 8.09 -19.83 11.35
N VAL A 179 7.41 -19.40 12.43
CA VAL A 179 6.06 -18.79 12.34
C VAL A 179 6.10 -17.52 11.49
N GLU A 180 7.18 -16.75 11.55
CA GLU A 180 7.41 -15.56 10.74
C GLU A 180 7.14 -15.82 9.25
N LYS A 181 7.62 -16.94 8.73
CA LYS A 181 7.51 -17.32 7.31
C LYS A 181 6.06 -17.53 6.85
N VAL A 182 5.14 -17.82 7.77
CA VAL A 182 3.74 -18.10 7.46
C VAL A 182 2.79 -17.00 7.96
N ALA A 183 3.24 -16.10 8.84
CA ALA A 183 2.43 -15.04 9.38
C ALA A 183 1.90 -14.07 8.30
N HIS A 184 0.72 -13.49 8.53
CA HIS A 184 0.19 -12.42 7.66
C HIS A 184 0.86 -11.09 7.98
N LEU A 185 1.12 -10.89 9.28
CA LEU A 185 1.76 -9.73 9.87
C LEU A 185 2.93 -10.20 10.70
N SER A 186 4.05 -9.50 10.57
CA SER A 186 5.19 -9.69 11.44
C SER A 186 5.77 -8.32 11.76
N PHE A 187 6.15 -8.13 13.01
CA PHE A 187 6.52 -6.83 13.57
C PHE A 187 7.78 -6.96 14.40
N ASP A 188 8.74 -6.09 14.15
CA ASP A 188 9.82 -5.84 15.07
C ASP A 188 9.33 -4.94 16.21
N THR A 189 9.27 -5.47 17.43
CA THR A 189 8.78 -4.71 18.59
C THR A 189 9.83 -3.80 19.22
N GLU A 190 11.06 -3.78 18.69
CA GLU A 190 12.11 -2.82 19.05
C GLU A 190 12.03 -1.58 18.17
N GLU A 191 11.80 -1.76 16.86
CA GLU A 191 11.64 -0.64 15.92
C GLU A 191 10.22 -0.05 15.92
N LEU A 192 9.20 -0.88 16.18
CA LEU A 192 7.80 -0.50 16.03
C LEU A 192 7.07 -0.41 17.37
N GLY A 193 6.58 0.78 17.70
CA GLY A 193 5.80 1.00 18.92
C GLY A 193 4.49 0.19 18.95
N ARG A 194 4.07 -0.22 20.16
CA ARG A 194 2.84 -1.01 20.39
C ARG A 194 1.61 -0.42 19.70
N LYS A 195 1.40 0.90 19.74
CA LYS A 195 0.27 1.58 19.10
C LYS A 195 0.22 1.33 17.59
N GLU A 196 1.37 1.29 16.94
CA GLU A 196 1.48 1.08 15.50
C GLU A 196 1.21 -0.37 15.10
N VAL A 197 1.69 -1.34 15.90
CA VAL A 197 1.34 -2.76 15.76
C VAL A 197 -0.19 -2.95 15.79
N ILE A 198 -0.84 -2.38 16.81
CA ILE A 198 -2.30 -2.46 16.96
C ILE A 198 -3.02 -1.82 15.77
N ARG A 199 -2.57 -0.63 15.35
CA ARG A 199 -3.13 0.08 14.18
C ARG A 199 -3.06 -0.79 12.92
N GLN A 200 -1.94 -1.45 12.65
CA GLN A 200 -1.77 -2.28 11.46
C GLN A 200 -2.57 -3.58 11.51
N VAL A 201 -2.70 -4.20 12.69
CA VAL A 201 -3.58 -5.36 12.88
C VAL A 201 -5.03 -4.97 12.61
N ARG A 202 -5.51 -3.88 13.23
CA ARG A 202 -6.88 -3.38 13.05
C ARG A 202 -7.19 -2.97 11.62
N ALA A 203 -6.22 -2.38 10.93
CA ALA A 203 -6.35 -2.02 9.54
C ALA A 203 -6.71 -3.21 8.63
N ILE A 204 -6.21 -4.41 8.95
CA ILE A 204 -6.52 -5.64 8.24
C ILE A 204 -7.80 -6.31 8.77
N VAL A 205 -7.98 -6.33 10.09
CA VAL A 205 -9.17 -6.95 10.72
C VAL A 205 -10.45 -6.21 10.34
N ASP A 206 -10.46 -4.88 10.47
CA ASP A 206 -11.66 -4.07 10.21
C ASP A 206 -11.94 -3.94 8.70
N ASN A 207 -10.90 -4.06 7.85
CA ASN A 207 -10.90 -3.88 6.39
C ASN A 207 -11.91 -2.82 5.90
N ARG A 208 -11.90 -1.64 6.53
CA ARG A 208 -12.88 -0.59 6.27
C ARG A 208 -12.55 0.07 4.94
N GLU A 209 -13.50 0.07 4.02
CA GLU A 209 -13.42 0.84 2.79
C GLU A 209 -14.02 2.23 3.00
N CYS A 210 -13.42 3.25 2.39
CA CYS A 210 -13.95 4.60 2.38
C CYS A 210 -15.34 4.62 1.70
N LYS A 211 -16.33 5.32 2.28
CA LYS A 211 -17.67 5.44 1.68
C LYS A 211 -17.63 6.07 0.28
N ARG A 212 -16.81 7.12 0.10
CA ARG A 212 -16.68 7.88 -1.17
C ARG A 212 -15.82 7.19 -2.25
N CYS A 213 -14.63 6.70 -1.92
CA CYS A 213 -13.64 6.22 -2.90
C CYS A 213 -13.19 4.77 -2.64
N VAL A 214 -12.31 4.24 -3.50
CA VAL A 214 -11.79 2.84 -3.43
C VAL A 214 -10.65 2.64 -2.43
N ASN A 215 -10.34 3.64 -1.61
CA ASN A 215 -9.30 3.53 -0.59
C ASN A 215 -9.84 2.78 0.64
N SER A 216 -8.97 2.09 1.37
CA SER A 216 -9.36 1.28 2.52
C SER A 216 -8.28 1.26 3.60
N SER A 217 -8.62 0.76 4.79
CA SER A 217 -7.69 0.68 5.91
C SER A 217 -6.46 -0.20 5.63
N VAL A 218 -6.55 -1.16 4.71
CA VAL A 218 -5.38 -1.98 4.30
C VAL A 218 -4.32 -1.20 3.54
N ASN A 219 -4.67 -0.03 2.98
CA ASN A 219 -3.67 0.93 2.52
C ASN A 219 -3.09 1.65 3.74
N PHE A 220 -2.00 1.14 4.31
CA PHE A 220 -1.36 1.66 5.53
C PHE A 220 -0.95 3.13 5.49
N SER A 221 -0.97 3.73 4.31
CA SER A 221 -0.68 5.13 4.06
C SER A 221 -1.93 6.03 4.15
N SER A 222 -3.09 5.46 4.46
CA SER A 222 -4.35 6.16 4.62
C SER A 222 -5.08 5.66 5.86
N THR A 223 -5.94 6.51 6.42
CA THR A 223 -6.74 6.20 7.60
C THR A 223 -8.20 6.44 7.28
N ILE A 224 -9.08 5.52 7.69
CA ILE A 224 -10.54 5.69 7.62
C ILE A 224 -11.03 6.22 8.97
N ASN A 225 -11.59 7.43 8.95
CA ASN A 225 -12.12 8.11 10.13
C ASN A 225 -13.44 7.45 10.62
N LYS A 226 -14.09 8.06 11.62
CA LYS A 226 -15.36 7.55 12.16
C LYS A 226 -16.56 7.78 11.23
N SER A 227 -16.56 8.83 10.41
CA SER A 227 -17.63 9.07 9.42
C SER A 227 -17.59 8.09 8.23
N GLY A 228 -16.48 7.36 8.10
CA GLY A 228 -16.27 6.36 7.04
C GLY A 228 -15.53 6.94 5.83
N LEU A 229 -14.87 8.09 5.96
CA LEU A 229 -14.08 8.72 4.91
C LEU A 229 -12.59 8.46 5.13
N CYS A 230 -11.85 8.30 4.03
CA CYS A 230 -10.39 8.31 4.11
C CYS A 230 -9.88 9.75 4.28
N ASP A 231 -8.69 9.89 4.86
CA ASP A 231 -8.00 11.19 5.08
C ASP A 231 -7.95 12.09 3.83
N THR A 232 -7.85 11.48 2.64
CA THR A 232 -7.85 12.22 1.38
C THR A 232 -9.24 12.75 1.01
N CYS A 233 -10.29 11.95 1.18
CA CYS A 233 -11.66 12.38 0.89
C CYS A 233 -12.15 13.42 1.90
N GLU A 234 -11.83 13.22 3.18
CA GLU A 234 -12.13 14.16 4.26
C GLU A 234 -11.48 15.53 3.99
N LYS A 235 -10.17 15.55 3.70
CA LYS A 235 -9.48 16.80 3.34
C LYS A 235 -10.12 17.49 2.13
N TYR A 236 -10.47 16.73 1.10
CA TYR A 236 -11.10 17.30 -0.09
C TYR A 236 -12.47 17.90 0.24
N GLU A 237 -13.30 17.17 0.98
CA GLU A 237 -14.64 17.63 1.37
C GLU A 237 -14.61 18.89 2.23
N SER A 238 -13.69 18.98 3.19
CA SER A 238 -13.63 20.13 4.08
C SER A 238 -12.92 21.36 3.49
N ASN A 239 -12.16 21.22 2.39
CA ASN A 239 -11.29 22.31 1.93
C ASN A 239 -11.38 22.63 0.43
N PHE A 240 -12.02 21.80 -0.39
CA PHE A 240 -12.15 22.09 -1.81
C PHE A 240 -12.94 23.37 -2.06
N SER A 241 -12.42 24.25 -2.91
CA SER A 241 -13.06 25.52 -3.27
C SER A 241 -13.07 25.70 -4.78
N LYS A 242 -14.26 25.90 -5.36
CA LYS A 242 -14.42 26.24 -6.77
C LYS A 242 -13.79 27.60 -7.10
N LYS A 243 -13.88 28.57 -6.19
CA LYS A 243 -13.28 29.91 -6.32
C LYS A 243 -11.76 29.84 -6.55
N GLN A 244 -11.08 28.87 -5.94
CA GLN A 244 -9.66 28.66 -6.20
C GLN A 244 -9.40 28.22 -7.64
N LEU A 245 -10.24 27.33 -8.19
CA LEU A 245 -10.12 26.87 -9.57
C LEU A 245 -10.48 27.97 -10.58
N GLU A 246 -11.42 28.85 -10.26
CA GLU A 246 -11.76 30.02 -11.10
C GLU A 246 -10.56 30.97 -11.23
N LYS A 247 -9.92 31.33 -10.12
CA LYS A 247 -8.67 32.11 -10.12
C LYS A 247 -7.55 31.44 -10.91
N GLU A 248 -7.41 30.11 -10.77
CA GLU A 248 -6.41 29.35 -11.52
C GLU A 248 -6.74 29.27 -13.02
N ARG A 249 -8.02 29.29 -13.39
CA ARG A 249 -8.46 29.33 -14.78
C ARG A 249 -8.14 30.69 -15.40
N GLU A 250 -8.39 31.79 -14.69
CA GLU A 250 -7.99 33.13 -15.10
C GLU A 250 -6.47 33.23 -15.27
N LEU A 251 -5.70 32.72 -14.31
CA LEU A 251 -4.25 32.62 -14.42
C LEU A 251 -3.81 31.82 -15.63
N LEU A 252 -4.44 30.68 -15.93
CA LEU A 252 -4.09 29.91 -17.13
C LEU A 252 -4.34 30.74 -18.39
N LEU A 253 -5.52 31.36 -18.50
CA LEU A 253 -5.93 32.17 -19.66
C LEU A 253 -5.00 33.38 -19.87
N SER A 254 -4.51 34.01 -18.80
CA SER A 254 -3.58 35.14 -18.90
C SER A 254 -2.20 34.76 -19.45
N LEU A 255 -1.86 33.47 -19.52
CA LEU A 255 -0.61 32.99 -20.12
C LEU A 255 -0.71 32.81 -21.64
N LYS A 256 -1.91 32.85 -22.22
CA LYS A 256 -2.13 32.76 -23.67
C LYS A 256 -1.40 33.90 -24.38
N GLY A 257 -0.67 33.58 -25.44
CA GLY A 257 0.13 34.56 -26.19
C GLY A 257 1.38 35.10 -25.48
N THR A 258 1.69 34.67 -24.24
CA THR A 258 2.86 35.16 -23.48
C THR A 258 4.14 34.35 -23.71
N GLY A 259 4.12 33.42 -24.67
CA GLY A 259 5.30 32.68 -25.10
C GLY A 259 6.34 33.58 -25.76
N LYS A 260 7.65 33.28 -25.57
CA LYS A 260 8.72 34.06 -26.22
C LYS A 260 8.85 33.82 -27.73
N ASN A 261 8.33 32.69 -28.19
CA ASN A 261 8.40 32.23 -29.57
C ASN A 261 6.98 31.86 -30.04
N LYS A 262 6.86 31.10 -31.12
CA LYS A 262 5.59 30.60 -31.69
C LYS A 262 4.60 30.02 -30.65
N TYR A 263 5.08 29.33 -29.62
CA TYR A 263 4.23 28.56 -28.71
C TYR A 263 4.06 29.24 -27.35
N ASP A 264 2.82 29.25 -26.86
CA ASP A 264 2.45 29.78 -25.53
C ASP A 264 2.14 28.68 -24.51
N ALA A 265 1.94 27.43 -24.94
CA ALA A 265 1.71 26.28 -24.07
C ALA A 265 2.41 25.02 -24.56
N MET A 266 2.97 24.21 -23.64
CA MET A 266 3.36 22.83 -23.93
C MET A 266 2.29 21.87 -23.43
N VAL A 267 1.75 21.00 -24.28
CA VAL A 267 0.68 20.06 -23.91
C VAL A 267 1.16 18.62 -23.96
N GLY A 268 1.18 17.95 -22.81
CA GLY A 268 1.64 16.57 -22.70
C GLY A 268 0.60 15.58 -23.24
N ILE A 269 0.96 14.85 -24.30
CA ILE A 269 0.10 13.85 -24.94
C ILE A 269 0.71 12.44 -24.95
N SER A 270 -0.14 11.45 -24.70
CA SER A 270 0.18 10.02 -24.83
C SER A 270 -0.68 9.33 -25.90
N GLY A 271 -1.58 10.07 -26.56
CA GLY A 271 -2.62 9.52 -27.42
C GLY A 271 -3.75 8.79 -26.66
N GLY A 272 -3.70 8.80 -25.32
CA GLY A 272 -4.77 8.32 -24.45
C GLY A 272 -5.87 9.36 -24.25
N LYS A 273 -7.06 8.89 -23.84
CA LYS A 273 -8.30 9.66 -23.75
C LYS A 273 -8.15 11.05 -23.10
N ASP A 274 -7.51 11.13 -21.95
CA ASP A 274 -7.47 12.33 -21.13
C ASP A 274 -6.57 13.39 -21.78
N SER A 275 -5.44 12.93 -22.33
CA SER A 275 -4.48 13.80 -23.01
C SER A 275 -4.98 14.30 -24.37
N THR A 276 -5.72 13.46 -25.11
CA THR A 276 -6.39 13.86 -26.36
C THR A 276 -7.42 14.94 -26.11
N ALA A 277 -8.29 14.75 -25.11
CA ALA A 277 -9.30 15.74 -24.76
C ALA A 277 -8.68 17.02 -24.20
N THR A 278 -7.56 16.92 -23.47
CA THR A 278 -6.78 18.08 -23.00
C THR A 278 -6.26 18.90 -24.16
N LEU A 279 -5.63 18.29 -25.17
CA LEU A 279 -5.11 19.01 -26.34
C LEU A 279 -6.22 19.70 -27.13
N TYR A 280 -7.36 19.02 -27.31
CA TYR A 280 -8.53 19.59 -27.97
C TYR A 280 -9.02 20.86 -27.28
N ASP A 281 -9.17 20.85 -25.96
CA ASP A 281 -9.68 22.01 -25.23
C ASP A 281 -8.69 23.18 -25.25
N ILE A 282 -7.38 22.92 -25.10
CA ILE A 282 -6.37 23.97 -25.17
C ILE A 282 -6.37 24.66 -26.54
N LYS A 283 -6.46 23.88 -27.63
CA LYS A 283 -6.60 24.47 -28.97
C LYS A 283 -7.87 25.32 -29.08
N ARG A 284 -9.01 24.84 -28.58
CA ARG A 284 -10.29 25.58 -28.61
C ARG A 284 -10.29 26.84 -27.74
N MET A 285 -9.45 26.90 -26.72
CA MET A 285 -9.27 28.10 -25.89
C MET A 285 -8.40 29.18 -26.56
N GLY A 286 -7.87 28.91 -27.75
CA GLY A 286 -7.09 29.85 -28.55
C GLY A 286 -5.60 29.88 -28.20
N PHE A 287 -5.09 28.93 -27.43
CA PHE A 287 -3.64 28.77 -27.26
C PHE A 287 -3.00 28.31 -28.57
N THR A 288 -1.70 28.57 -28.72
CA THR A 288 -0.84 28.00 -29.76
C THR A 288 0.04 26.91 -29.13
N PRO A 289 -0.49 25.68 -28.93
CA PRO A 289 0.22 24.64 -28.21
C PRO A 289 1.35 24.01 -29.02
N LEU A 290 2.42 23.61 -28.33
CA LEU A 290 3.34 22.56 -28.75
C LEU A 290 2.97 21.26 -28.04
N ALA A 291 2.47 20.27 -28.77
CA ALA A 291 2.22 18.95 -28.21
C ALA A 291 3.53 18.20 -27.97
N PHE A 292 3.62 17.46 -26.87
CA PHE A 292 4.82 16.66 -26.59
C PHE A 292 4.52 15.30 -25.96
N SER A 293 5.38 14.32 -26.24
CA SER A 293 5.45 13.06 -25.49
C SER A 293 6.81 12.89 -24.83
N LEU A 294 6.81 12.35 -23.61
CA LEU A 294 8.03 12.04 -22.88
C LEU A 294 8.47 10.61 -23.17
N ASN A 295 9.55 10.46 -23.93
CA ASN A 295 10.16 9.17 -24.16
C ASN A 295 10.98 8.73 -22.94
N THR A 296 10.35 7.88 -22.13
CA THR A 296 10.94 7.26 -20.94
C THR A 296 11.77 6.01 -21.23
N GLY A 297 11.71 5.49 -22.45
CA GLY A 297 12.24 4.18 -22.82
C GLY A 297 11.39 2.98 -22.37
N TYR A 298 10.41 3.18 -21.48
CA TYR A 298 9.50 2.13 -20.99
C TYR A 298 8.01 2.41 -21.28
N TYR A 299 7.73 3.30 -22.23
CA TYR A 299 6.42 3.34 -22.89
C TYR A 299 6.39 2.38 -24.07
N PRO A 300 5.27 1.68 -24.30
CA PRO A 300 5.10 0.91 -25.53
C PRO A 300 5.24 1.80 -26.78
N LYS A 301 5.91 1.32 -27.82
CA LYS A 301 6.16 2.09 -29.06
C LYS A 301 4.89 2.68 -29.69
N HIS A 302 3.75 1.98 -29.56
CA HIS A 302 2.48 2.45 -30.12
C HIS A 302 1.98 3.77 -29.50
N ILE A 303 2.40 4.11 -28.28
CA ILE A 303 1.98 5.34 -27.58
C ILE A 303 2.41 6.58 -28.38
N PHE A 304 3.64 6.60 -28.88
CA PHE A 304 4.17 7.71 -29.68
C PHE A 304 3.47 7.83 -31.04
N LYS A 305 3.20 6.69 -31.70
CA LYS A 305 2.42 6.67 -32.96
C LYS A 305 1.02 7.27 -32.76
N ARG A 306 0.32 6.90 -31.67
CA ARG A 306 -1.01 7.46 -31.34
C ARG A 306 -0.93 8.95 -31.02
N ALA A 307 0.03 9.37 -30.19
CA ALA A 307 0.21 10.77 -29.83
C ALA A 307 0.42 11.64 -31.09
N ARG A 308 1.31 11.20 -31.99
CA ARG A 308 1.56 11.89 -33.26
C ARG A 308 0.31 11.98 -34.14
N ALA A 309 -0.48 10.90 -34.22
CA ALA A 309 -1.74 10.90 -34.96
C ALA A 309 -2.75 11.90 -34.39
N VAL A 310 -2.89 11.96 -33.06
CA VAL A 310 -3.77 12.94 -32.37
C VAL A 310 -3.31 14.37 -32.62
N ALA A 311 -2.00 14.64 -32.54
CA ALA A 311 -1.47 15.97 -32.82
C ALA A 311 -1.72 16.39 -34.28
N LYS A 312 -1.52 15.47 -35.24
CA LYS A 312 -1.81 15.69 -36.67
C LYS A 312 -3.29 15.99 -36.89
N GLU A 313 -4.18 15.17 -36.32
CA GLU A 313 -5.65 15.34 -36.42
C GLU A 313 -6.09 16.71 -35.89
N LEU A 314 -5.49 17.14 -34.79
CA LEU A 314 -5.77 18.44 -34.20
C LEU A 314 -4.95 19.57 -34.83
N GLY A 315 -4.15 19.33 -35.88
CA GLY A 315 -3.31 20.36 -36.52
C GLY A 315 -2.40 21.09 -35.53
N VAL A 316 -1.69 20.34 -34.68
CA VAL A 316 -0.77 20.86 -33.67
C VAL A 316 0.62 20.27 -33.86
N ASP A 317 1.66 21.10 -33.73
CA ASP A 317 3.05 20.66 -33.79
C ASP A 317 3.39 19.68 -32.66
N TYR A 318 4.23 18.69 -32.97
CA TYR A 318 4.52 17.58 -32.06
C TYR A 318 6.01 17.34 -31.90
N VAL A 319 6.46 17.16 -30.66
CA VAL A 319 7.84 16.77 -30.34
C VAL A 319 7.92 15.58 -29.38
N GLU A 320 8.87 14.68 -29.62
CA GLU A 320 9.25 13.63 -28.66
C GLU A 320 10.46 14.08 -27.87
N ILE A 321 10.37 14.03 -26.54
CA ILE A 321 11.42 14.45 -25.62
C ILE A 321 12.03 13.23 -24.95
N ASP A 322 13.31 12.99 -25.17
CA ASP A 322 14.05 11.96 -24.43
C ASP A 322 14.32 12.40 -22.98
N VAL A 323 13.62 11.78 -22.03
CA VAL A 323 13.75 12.13 -20.61
C VAL A 323 15.06 11.65 -20.00
N ARG A 324 15.78 10.74 -20.64
CA ARG A 324 17.02 10.15 -20.10
C ARG A 324 18.11 11.19 -19.89
N LYS A 325 18.06 12.27 -20.67
CA LYS A 325 18.90 13.47 -20.55
C LYS A 325 18.70 14.23 -19.24
N TYR A 326 17.58 14.01 -18.55
CA TYR A 326 17.18 14.70 -17.33
C TYR A 326 17.33 13.86 -16.05
N ILE A 327 17.78 12.61 -16.18
CA ILE A 327 17.93 11.70 -15.03
C ILE A 327 19.20 12.07 -14.26
N ARG A 328 19.05 12.41 -12.98
CA ARG A 328 20.19 12.68 -12.11
C ARG A 328 20.85 11.39 -11.63
N PRO A 329 22.12 11.42 -11.20
CA PRO A 329 22.78 10.27 -10.58
C PRO A 329 21.96 9.66 -9.43
N VAL A 330 21.39 10.50 -8.55
CA VAL A 330 20.54 10.05 -7.44
C VAL A 330 19.27 9.32 -7.91
N ASP A 331 18.68 9.76 -9.03
CA ASP A 331 17.50 9.13 -9.60
C ASP A 331 17.87 7.76 -10.18
N ARG A 332 18.99 7.65 -10.91
CA ARG A 332 19.52 6.36 -11.43
C ARG A 332 19.75 5.36 -10.32
N LEU A 333 20.35 5.78 -9.20
CA LEU A 333 20.56 4.89 -8.05
C LEU A 333 19.23 4.42 -7.45
N SER A 334 18.22 5.29 -7.36
CA SER A 334 16.87 4.89 -6.97
C SER A 334 16.24 3.87 -7.94
N PHE A 335 16.48 3.97 -9.25
CA PHE A 335 16.04 2.94 -10.21
C PHE A 335 16.75 1.61 -9.99
N LYS A 336 18.08 1.61 -9.76
CA LYS A 336 18.86 0.39 -9.46
C LYS A 336 18.34 -0.29 -8.19
N LYS A 337 18.20 0.46 -7.09
CA LYS A 337 17.63 -0.03 -5.82
C LYS A 337 16.22 -0.57 -5.99
N THR A 338 15.39 0.09 -6.81
CA THR A 338 14.04 -0.40 -7.12
C THR A 338 14.11 -1.73 -7.87
N ALA A 339 14.96 -1.85 -8.88
CA ALA A 339 15.14 -3.08 -9.64
C ALA A 339 15.65 -4.25 -8.77
N GLU A 340 16.56 -3.98 -7.83
CA GLU A 340 17.05 -4.94 -6.84
C GLU A 340 15.94 -5.39 -5.89
N LEU A 341 15.19 -4.45 -5.30
CA LEU A 341 14.10 -4.75 -4.39
C LEU A 341 13.04 -5.65 -5.05
N TYR A 342 12.64 -5.32 -6.28
CA TYR A 342 11.69 -6.13 -7.06
C TYR A 342 12.27 -7.46 -7.55
N GLY A 343 13.60 -7.66 -7.46
CA GLY A 343 14.30 -8.89 -7.82
C GLY A 343 14.53 -9.86 -6.66
N LYS A 344 14.39 -9.43 -5.41
CA LYS A 344 14.57 -10.28 -4.21
C LYS A 344 13.61 -11.49 -4.23
N LYS A 345 13.91 -12.58 -3.52
CA LYS A 345 12.97 -13.71 -3.34
C LYS A 345 11.81 -13.31 -2.44
N GLU A 346 10.60 -13.78 -2.70
CA GLU A 346 9.46 -13.47 -1.82
C GLU A 346 9.63 -14.11 -0.44
N SER A 347 9.51 -13.27 0.58
CA SER A 347 9.58 -13.66 1.99
C SER A 347 8.71 -12.71 2.82
N GLN A 348 8.53 -13.00 4.11
CA GLN A 348 7.78 -12.11 4.99
C GLN A 348 8.54 -10.80 5.25
N GLU A 349 9.88 -10.88 5.37
CA GLU A 349 10.74 -9.70 5.55
C GLU A 349 10.63 -8.79 4.32
N LEU A 350 10.55 -9.35 3.10
CA LEU A 350 10.33 -8.55 1.90
C LEU A 350 8.96 -7.85 1.90
N ARG A 351 7.91 -8.47 2.47
CA ARG A 351 6.59 -7.82 2.59
C ARG A 351 6.63 -6.63 3.53
N GLU A 352 7.31 -6.76 4.67
CA GLU A 352 7.56 -5.67 5.61
C GLU A 352 8.36 -4.55 4.94
N GLU A 353 9.43 -4.91 4.23
CA GLU A 353 10.25 -3.97 3.46
C GLU A 353 9.42 -3.23 2.39
N PHE A 354 8.55 -3.93 1.67
CA PHE A 354 7.63 -3.31 0.70
C PHE A 354 6.66 -2.33 1.35
N ARG A 355 6.06 -2.69 2.50
CA ARG A 355 5.15 -1.78 3.22
C ARG A 355 5.88 -0.54 3.71
N ARG A 356 7.09 -0.70 4.28
CA ARG A 356 7.95 0.41 4.70
C ARG A 356 8.27 1.33 3.53
N TRP A 357 8.82 0.80 2.43
CA TRP A 357 9.17 1.61 1.26
C TRP A 357 7.96 2.22 0.54
N TYR A 358 6.78 1.59 0.63
CA TYR A 358 5.56 2.19 0.12
C TYR A 358 5.17 3.45 0.90
N ILE A 359 5.33 3.44 2.23
CA ILE A 359 5.10 4.61 3.08
C ILE A 359 6.19 5.67 2.85
N GLU A 360 7.46 5.29 2.91
CA GLU A 360 8.60 6.20 2.75
C GLU A 360 8.65 6.84 1.35
N GLY A 361 8.28 6.09 0.30
CA GLY A 361 8.23 6.61 -1.07
C GLY A 361 7.35 7.87 -1.20
N ARG A 362 6.32 8.02 -0.33
CA ARG A 362 5.48 9.23 -0.30
C ARG A 362 6.17 10.44 0.33
N ARG A 363 7.24 10.27 1.09
CA ARG A 363 8.03 11.38 1.67
C ARG A 363 9.14 11.84 0.72
N HIS A 364 9.60 10.96 -0.17
CA HIS A 364 10.80 11.19 -0.97
C HIS A 364 10.57 11.32 -2.48
N TYR A 365 9.32 11.46 -2.95
CA TYR A 365 9.01 11.59 -4.40
C TYR A 365 9.18 13.02 -4.96
N SER A 366 9.55 14.00 -4.15
CA SER A 366 9.81 15.37 -4.58
C SER A 366 10.98 15.44 -5.57
N ILE A 367 10.92 16.34 -6.54
CA ILE A 367 12.02 16.60 -7.49
C ILE A 367 13.27 17.20 -6.82
N LYS A 368 13.12 17.75 -5.61
CA LYS A 368 14.21 18.29 -4.79
C LYS A 368 14.86 17.23 -3.89
N CYS A 369 14.34 16.00 -3.91
CA CYS A 369 14.84 14.94 -3.05
C CYS A 369 16.18 14.42 -3.58
N GLU A 370 17.17 14.33 -2.68
CA GLU A 370 18.49 13.75 -2.94
C GLU A 370 18.63 12.32 -2.40
N HIS A 371 17.61 11.80 -1.71
CA HIS A 371 17.64 10.45 -1.17
C HIS A 371 17.62 9.40 -2.27
N THR A 372 18.40 8.34 -2.06
CA THR A 372 18.52 7.19 -2.97
C THR A 372 17.81 5.99 -2.36
N ILE A 373 16.49 5.93 -2.52
CA ILE A 373 15.64 4.86 -1.99
C ILE A 373 14.97 4.07 -3.12
N PRO A 374 14.57 2.81 -2.92
CA PRO A 374 13.68 2.12 -3.84
C PRO A 374 12.25 2.69 -3.75
N PHE A 375 11.47 2.55 -4.83
CA PHE A 375 10.07 2.99 -4.87
C PHE A 375 9.12 1.84 -5.22
N ILE A 376 8.13 1.60 -4.36
CA ILE A 376 7.07 0.63 -4.66
C ILE A 376 6.14 1.17 -5.75
N ARG A 377 5.73 2.44 -5.64
CA ARG A 377 4.94 3.08 -6.70
C ARG A 377 5.88 3.66 -7.75
N THR A 378 6.02 2.95 -8.87
CA THR A 378 6.92 3.34 -9.98
C THR A 378 6.66 4.75 -10.50
N CYS A 379 5.40 5.19 -10.53
CA CYS A 379 5.01 6.55 -10.92
C CYS A 379 5.63 7.65 -10.03
N GLN A 380 5.91 7.37 -8.75
CA GLN A 380 6.58 8.32 -7.85
C GLN A 380 8.03 8.53 -8.27
N LEU A 381 8.75 7.46 -8.60
CA LEU A 381 10.11 7.56 -9.11
C LEU A 381 10.16 8.23 -10.48
N CYS A 382 9.27 7.83 -11.39
CA CYS A 382 9.13 8.44 -12.71
C CYS A 382 8.92 9.97 -12.62
N ARG A 383 8.10 10.42 -11.65
CA ARG A 383 7.83 11.84 -11.39
C ARG A 383 9.10 12.67 -11.17
N ARG A 384 10.14 12.12 -10.53
CA ARG A 384 11.41 12.82 -10.28
C ARG A 384 12.11 13.24 -11.59
N ILE A 385 11.87 12.51 -12.68
CA ILE A 385 12.47 12.80 -14.00
C ILE A 385 11.52 13.61 -14.88
N VAL A 386 10.27 13.15 -15.04
CA VAL A 386 9.35 13.77 -16.03
C VAL A 386 9.09 15.23 -15.73
N VAL A 387 9.00 15.60 -14.44
CA VAL A 387 8.81 16.99 -14.02
C VAL A 387 10.01 17.86 -14.38
N ARG A 388 11.23 17.33 -14.26
CA ARG A 388 12.45 18.03 -14.66
C ARG A 388 12.51 18.18 -16.18
N ALA A 389 12.13 17.14 -16.92
CA ALA A 389 12.17 17.12 -18.37
C ALA A 389 11.24 18.18 -18.98
N TYR A 390 9.94 18.17 -18.66
CA TYR A 390 9.04 19.16 -19.23
C TYR A 390 9.35 20.58 -18.72
N PHE A 391 9.86 20.75 -17.50
CA PHE A 391 10.26 22.06 -16.98
C PHE A 391 11.46 22.60 -17.77
N GLY A 392 12.48 21.77 -17.98
CA GLY A 392 13.67 22.13 -18.76
C GLY A 392 13.33 22.47 -20.21
N GLU A 393 12.47 21.68 -20.85
CA GLU A 393 12.04 21.94 -22.23
C GLU A 393 11.18 23.20 -22.36
N ALA A 394 10.26 23.45 -21.43
CA ALA A 394 9.48 24.68 -21.42
C ALA A 394 10.37 25.92 -21.23
N LEU A 395 11.33 25.85 -20.30
CA LEU A 395 12.28 26.94 -20.06
C LEU A 395 13.16 27.21 -21.28
N LYS A 396 13.72 26.17 -21.92
CA LYS A 396 14.55 26.29 -23.13
C LYS A 396 13.80 26.95 -24.29
N ARG A 397 12.49 26.66 -24.41
CA ARG A 397 11.64 27.15 -25.51
C ARG A 397 10.97 28.48 -25.20
N GLY A 398 11.17 29.02 -23.99
CA GLY A 398 10.51 30.25 -23.55
C GLY A 398 8.99 30.11 -23.42
N ILE A 399 8.50 28.91 -23.11
CA ILE A 399 7.06 28.62 -22.98
C ILE A 399 6.66 28.73 -21.51
N PRO A 400 5.66 29.54 -21.13
CA PRO A 400 5.33 29.85 -19.74
C PRO A 400 4.52 28.75 -19.03
N THR A 401 3.85 27.87 -19.77
CA THR A 401 2.95 26.86 -19.19
C THR A 401 3.14 25.46 -19.77
N VAL A 402 2.96 24.46 -18.93
CA VAL A 402 2.91 23.04 -19.26
C VAL A 402 1.57 22.49 -18.81
N ILE A 403 0.83 21.87 -19.73
CA ILE A 403 -0.54 21.40 -19.50
C ILE A 403 -0.58 19.89 -19.67
N ILE A 404 -1.14 19.18 -18.68
CA ILE A 404 -1.15 17.72 -18.64
C ILE A 404 -2.57 17.22 -18.34
N GLY A 405 -2.96 16.14 -19.03
CA GLY A 405 -4.24 15.44 -18.82
C GLY A 405 -4.28 14.57 -17.55
N ILE A 406 -4.02 15.15 -16.38
CA ILE A 406 -4.14 14.47 -15.08
C ILE A 406 -5.45 14.90 -14.40
N ASN A 407 -6.21 13.91 -13.93
CA ASN A 407 -7.57 14.11 -13.39
C ASN A 407 -7.61 14.52 -11.91
N GLU A 408 -6.47 14.53 -11.23
CA GLU A 408 -6.33 14.93 -9.81
C GLU A 408 -5.57 16.26 -9.67
N TRP A 409 -5.56 16.85 -8.48
CA TRP A 409 -4.89 18.11 -8.20
C TRP A 409 -3.37 18.07 -8.44
N ALA A 410 -2.81 19.21 -8.85
CA ALA A 410 -1.38 19.40 -9.06
C ALA A 410 -0.62 19.71 -7.76
N GLY A 411 -1.30 20.37 -6.81
CA GLY A 411 -0.74 20.81 -5.53
C GLY A 411 -1.74 20.65 -4.39
N LEU A 412 -1.19 20.34 -3.22
CA LEU A 412 -1.89 20.44 -1.94
C LEU A 412 -0.94 21.19 -1.02
N SER A 413 -1.23 22.47 -0.77
CA SER A 413 -0.51 23.28 0.21
C SER A 413 -1.39 23.47 1.43
N GLN A 414 -0.77 23.73 2.57
CA GLN A 414 -1.47 24.24 3.72
C GLN A 414 -1.28 25.75 3.73
N ASP A 415 -2.38 26.48 3.78
CA ASP A 415 -2.38 27.92 4.01
C ASP A 415 -1.77 28.21 5.39
N ALA A 416 -0.81 29.13 5.46
CA ALA A 416 0.01 29.33 6.65
C ALA A 416 -0.79 29.91 7.82
N GLU A 417 -1.76 30.78 7.53
CA GLU A 417 -2.58 31.48 8.52
C GLU A 417 -3.76 30.64 8.96
N SER A 418 -4.58 30.19 8.01
CA SER A 418 -5.82 29.46 8.31
C SER A 418 -5.61 27.97 8.62
N LYS A 419 -4.40 27.45 8.37
CA LYS A 419 -4.08 26.01 8.40
C LYS A 419 -4.96 25.16 7.47
N LYS A 420 -5.77 25.78 6.60
CA LYS A 420 -6.62 25.08 5.63
C LYS A 420 -5.81 24.54 4.46
N PHE A 421 -6.23 23.42 3.92
CA PHE A 421 -5.57 22.87 2.74
C PHE A 421 -6.08 23.54 1.47
N VAL A 422 -5.20 23.97 0.57
CA VAL A 422 -5.58 24.51 -0.73
C VAL A 422 -5.34 23.46 -1.80
N PHE A 423 -6.43 23.01 -2.43
CA PHE A 423 -6.38 22.13 -3.59
C PHE A 423 -6.18 22.96 -4.84
N SER A 424 -5.05 22.74 -5.51
CA SER A 424 -4.63 23.52 -6.67
C SER A 424 -4.50 22.63 -7.90
N ALA A 425 -5.07 23.09 -9.02
CA ALA A 425 -4.87 22.52 -10.34
C ALA A 425 -3.60 23.02 -11.02
N ILE A 426 -3.00 24.12 -10.55
CA ILE A 426 -1.81 24.73 -11.16
C ILE A 426 -0.64 24.79 -10.17
N ARG A 427 0.45 24.10 -10.50
CA ARG A 427 1.70 24.20 -9.74
C ARG A 427 2.63 25.21 -10.40
N LYS A 428 3.02 26.26 -9.66
CA LYS A 428 4.09 27.19 -10.06
C LYS A 428 5.47 26.57 -9.80
N LEU A 429 6.30 26.46 -10.84
CA LEU A 429 7.70 26.03 -10.74
C LEU A 429 8.62 27.24 -11.01
N LYS A 430 9.29 27.74 -9.96
CA LYS A 430 10.32 28.80 -10.06
C LYS A 430 11.55 28.46 -9.22
N PRO A 431 12.35 27.44 -9.61
CA PRO A 431 13.52 27.03 -8.85
C PRO A 431 14.70 28.01 -8.95
N PHE A 432 14.75 28.85 -9.99
CA PHE A 432 15.82 29.83 -10.19
C PHE A 432 15.23 31.25 -10.09
N LYS A 433 15.84 32.12 -9.27
CA LYS A 433 15.35 33.50 -9.06
C LYS A 433 15.29 34.30 -10.38
N ASN A 434 16.31 34.13 -11.23
CA ASN A 434 16.52 34.92 -12.45
C ASN A 434 15.90 34.28 -13.72
N LYS A 435 15.07 33.24 -13.58
CA LYS A 435 14.38 32.61 -14.70
C LYS A 435 12.87 32.76 -14.53
N GLN A 436 12.15 32.73 -15.66
CA GLN A 436 10.69 32.78 -15.65
C GLN A 436 10.11 31.61 -14.86
N ALA A 437 8.94 31.84 -14.25
CA ALA A 437 8.17 30.75 -13.66
C ALA A 437 7.52 29.92 -14.77
N ILE A 438 7.43 28.61 -14.54
CA ILE A 438 6.68 27.69 -15.40
C ILE A 438 5.46 27.21 -14.63
N TYR A 439 4.26 27.43 -15.18
CA TYR A 439 3.01 27.00 -14.57
C TYR A 439 2.63 25.62 -15.11
N VAL A 440 2.40 24.65 -14.22
CA VAL A 440 2.02 23.28 -14.60
C VAL A 440 0.56 23.05 -14.27
N ALA A 441 -0.29 22.98 -15.29
CA ALA A 441 -1.73 22.82 -15.14
C ALA A 441 -2.19 21.37 -15.34
N HIS A 442 -2.93 20.84 -14.36
CA HIS A 442 -3.71 19.61 -14.48
C HIS A 442 -5.11 19.96 -15.00
N LEU A 443 -5.25 20.05 -16.33
CA LEU A 443 -6.42 20.65 -16.97
C LEU A 443 -7.75 19.94 -16.64
N PRO A 444 -7.84 18.60 -16.64
CA PRO A 444 -9.10 17.95 -16.29
C PRO A 444 -9.58 18.26 -14.87
N PHE A 445 -8.66 18.37 -13.90
CA PHE A 445 -9.01 18.79 -12.54
C PHE A 445 -9.40 20.28 -12.49
N LEU A 446 -8.69 21.16 -13.20
CA LEU A 446 -9.04 22.59 -13.29
C LEU A 446 -10.48 22.79 -13.79
N PHE A 447 -10.91 21.97 -14.76
CA PHE A 447 -12.26 22.04 -15.33
C PHE A 447 -13.29 21.17 -14.60
N GLN A 448 -12.90 20.48 -13.52
CA GLN A 448 -13.75 19.51 -12.82
C GLN A 448 -14.40 18.51 -13.80
N ARG A 449 -13.61 18.08 -14.81
CA ARG A 449 -14.06 17.23 -15.90
C ARG A 449 -14.63 15.93 -15.35
N LYS A 450 -15.69 15.40 -15.97
CA LYS A 450 -16.15 14.04 -15.74
C LYS A 450 -15.79 13.16 -16.93
N ILE A 451 -15.72 11.84 -16.72
CA ILE A 451 -15.42 10.89 -17.79
C ILE A 451 -16.42 11.00 -18.97
N LYS A 452 -17.69 11.34 -18.69
CA LYS A 452 -18.71 11.56 -19.72
C LYS A 452 -18.37 12.72 -20.67
N ASP A 453 -17.74 13.79 -20.15
CA ASP A 453 -17.38 14.96 -20.94
C ASP A 453 -16.17 14.64 -21.83
N THR A 454 -15.22 13.88 -21.29
CA THR A 454 -14.11 13.30 -22.06
C THR A 454 -14.64 12.47 -23.23
N ASN A 455 -15.60 11.58 -22.96
CA ASN A 455 -16.19 10.73 -24.01
C ASN A 455 -16.88 11.52 -25.11
N LYS A 456 -17.56 12.63 -24.79
CA LYS A 456 -18.16 13.51 -25.81
C LYS A 456 -17.10 14.09 -26.75
N ILE A 457 -15.97 14.54 -26.21
CA ILE A 457 -14.85 15.06 -26.99
C ILE A 457 -14.26 13.95 -27.86
N LEU A 458 -13.98 12.77 -27.28
CA LEU A 458 -13.41 11.65 -28.03
C LEU A 458 -14.29 11.20 -29.20
N LYS A 459 -15.62 11.15 -29.00
CA LYS A 459 -16.57 10.82 -30.08
C LYS A 459 -16.50 11.82 -31.23
N ARG A 460 -16.41 13.12 -30.94
CA ARG A 460 -16.27 14.18 -31.97
C ARG A 460 -14.99 14.04 -32.78
N LEU A 461 -13.93 13.55 -32.16
CA LEU A 461 -12.62 13.33 -32.81
C LEU A 461 -12.49 11.95 -33.47
N GLY A 462 -13.57 11.15 -33.51
CA GLY A 462 -13.49 9.78 -34.00
C GLY A 462 -12.50 8.89 -33.23
N TRP A 463 -12.10 9.27 -32.02
CA TRP A 463 -11.11 8.54 -31.23
C TRP A 463 -11.70 7.21 -30.77
N LYS A 464 -10.97 6.12 -31.03
CA LYS A 464 -11.39 4.76 -30.68
C LYS A 464 -10.55 4.20 -29.53
N ILE A 465 -11.19 3.42 -28.67
CA ILE A 465 -10.48 2.67 -27.62
C ILE A 465 -9.52 1.68 -28.30
N PRO A 466 -8.23 1.67 -27.93
CA PRO A 466 -7.27 0.74 -28.50
C PRO A 466 -7.64 -0.73 -28.21
N LYS A 467 -7.32 -1.63 -29.15
CA LYS A 467 -7.61 -3.06 -29.01
C LYS A 467 -6.99 -3.64 -27.72
N GLY A 468 -7.81 -4.29 -26.90
CA GLY A 468 -7.39 -4.90 -25.62
C GLY A 468 -7.33 -3.93 -24.44
N GLU A 469 -7.59 -2.64 -24.67
CA GLU A 469 -7.70 -1.62 -23.64
C GLU A 469 -9.18 -1.34 -23.31
N ALA A 470 -9.40 -0.79 -22.13
CA ALA A 470 -10.62 -0.28 -21.59
C ALA A 470 -10.40 1.21 -21.30
N LEU A 471 -11.50 1.95 -21.25
CA LEU A 471 -11.45 3.40 -21.09
C LEU A 471 -10.80 3.82 -19.75
N ILE A 472 -11.03 3.06 -18.68
CA ILE A 472 -10.52 3.33 -17.34
C ILE A 472 -9.73 2.11 -16.89
N GLU A 473 -8.43 2.30 -16.65
CA GLU A 473 -7.50 1.26 -16.23
C GLU A 473 -6.48 1.79 -15.23
N SER A 474 -5.67 0.88 -14.69
CA SER A 474 -4.48 1.25 -13.94
C SER A 474 -3.39 1.83 -14.86
N ASN A 475 -2.39 2.46 -14.24
CA ASN A 475 -1.20 2.94 -14.97
C ASN A 475 -0.44 1.85 -15.76
N SER A 476 -0.65 0.57 -15.44
CA SER A 476 0.01 -0.56 -16.09
C SER A 476 -0.47 -0.81 -17.51
N ASN A 477 -1.61 -0.24 -17.90
CA ASN A 477 -2.06 -0.30 -19.29
C ASN A 477 -1.09 0.43 -20.23
N SER A 478 -0.58 1.60 -19.85
CA SER A 478 0.21 2.44 -20.74
C SER A 478 1.70 2.47 -20.42
N CYS A 479 2.15 1.92 -19.28
CA CYS A 479 3.54 1.98 -18.81
C CYS A 479 4.10 0.59 -18.52
N LEU A 480 5.16 0.18 -19.22
CA LEU A 480 5.80 -1.13 -19.02
C LEU A 480 6.47 -1.26 -17.65
N PHE A 481 6.99 -0.14 -17.10
CA PHE A 481 7.60 -0.15 -15.76
C PHE A 481 6.53 -0.35 -14.68
N ALA A 482 5.37 0.31 -14.79
CA ALA A 482 4.23 0.06 -13.89
C ALA A 482 3.72 -1.38 -14.03
N ARG A 483 3.56 -1.86 -15.27
CA ARG A 483 3.11 -3.23 -15.57
C ARG A 483 4.01 -4.30 -14.97
N ALA A 484 5.33 -4.15 -15.09
CA ALA A 484 6.30 -5.08 -14.52
C ALA A 484 6.28 -5.12 -12.98
N ALA A 485 5.87 -4.03 -12.34
CA ALA A 485 5.82 -3.91 -10.88
C ALA A 485 4.48 -4.33 -10.27
N GLU A 486 3.36 -4.07 -10.96
CA GLU A 486 2.00 -4.08 -10.40
C GLU A 486 1.63 -5.36 -9.67
N ASN A 487 1.71 -6.52 -10.33
CA ASN A 487 1.26 -7.78 -9.74
C ASN A 487 2.04 -8.15 -8.48
N ARG A 488 3.36 -7.90 -8.50
CA ARG A 488 4.23 -8.18 -7.36
C ARG A 488 3.97 -7.21 -6.21
N ALA A 489 3.86 -5.92 -6.49
CA ALA A 489 3.50 -4.92 -5.50
C ALA A 489 2.14 -5.21 -4.87
N ARG A 490 1.13 -5.56 -5.69
CA ARG A 490 -0.21 -5.92 -5.22
C ARG A 490 -0.18 -7.08 -4.23
N ARG A 491 0.56 -8.14 -4.55
CA ARG A 491 0.68 -9.33 -3.70
C ARG A 491 1.44 -9.06 -2.39
N LEU A 492 2.52 -8.27 -2.44
CA LEU A 492 3.34 -7.99 -1.25
C LEU A 492 2.71 -6.93 -0.32
N LEU A 493 1.98 -5.97 -0.89
CA LEU A 493 1.25 -4.96 -0.11
C LEU A 493 -0.08 -5.49 0.45
N GLY A 494 -0.74 -6.40 -0.26
CA GLY A 494 -2.10 -6.86 0.06
C GLY A 494 -3.21 -5.96 -0.50
N PHE A 495 -2.86 -4.95 -1.31
CA PHE A 495 -3.80 -4.10 -2.05
C PHE A 495 -3.11 -3.57 -3.32
N HIS A 496 -3.89 -3.03 -4.26
CA HIS A 496 -3.36 -2.58 -5.54
C HIS A 496 -2.60 -1.23 -5.40
N PRO A 497 -1.36 -1.09 -5.89
CA PRO A 497 -0.55 0.12 -5.68
C PRO A 497 -1.12 1.40 -6.33
N ASP A 498 -2.01 1.24 -7.31
CA ASP A 498 -2.69 2.35 -7.99
C ASP A 498 -3.98 2.82 -7.30
N THR A 499 -4.38 2.16 -6.20
CA THR A 499 -5.57 2.54 -5.41
C THR A 499 -5.55 4.01 -5.01
N THR A 500 -4.39 4.57 -4.64
CA THR A 500 -4.29 6.00 -4.26
C THR A 500 -4.65 6.95 -5.41
N ARG A 501 -4.25 6.66 -6.66
CA ARG A 501 -4.59 7.51 -7.81
C ARG A 501 -6.08 7.42 -8.12
N LEU A 502 -6.59 6.21 -8.30
CA LEU A 502 -8.01 6.00 -8.62
C LEU A 502 -8.93 6.50 -7.50
N ALA A 503 -8.51 6.41 -6.23
CA ALA A 503 -9.23 7.02 -5.13
C ALA A 503 -9.37 8.54 -5.28
N ARG A 504 -8.34 9.24 -5.78
CA ARG A 504 -8.39 10.69 -6.03
C ARG A 504 -9.32 11.02 -7.20
N GLU A 505 -9.26 10.25 -8.29
CA GLU A 505 -10.16 10.45 -9.43
C GLU A 505 -11.63 10.25 -9.05
N VAL A 506 -11.93 9.27 -8.18
CA VAL A 506 -13.27 9.11 -7.60
C VAL A 506 -13.60 10.27 -6.65
N THR A 507 -12.64 10.71 -5.84
CA THR A 507 -12.84 11.82 -4.89
C THR A 507 -13.27 13.09 -5.62
N VAL A 508 -12.61 13.46 -6.72
CA VAL A 508 -12.96 14.66 -7.49
C VAL A 508 -14.16 14.47 -8.41
N GLY A 509 -14.74 13.26 -8.47
CA GLY A 509 -15.91 12.96 -9.29
C GLY A 509 -15.63 12.73 -10.78
N PHE A 510 -14.37 12.50 -11.17
CA PHE A 510 -14.00 12.20 -12.56
C PHE A 510 -14.57 10.85 -13.03
N ILE A 511 -14.43 9.82 -12.18
CA ILE A 511 -14.97 8.46 -12.39
C ILE A 511 -15.79 8.00 -11.18
N SER A 512 -16.64 7.00 -11.38
CA SER A 512 -17.37 6.37 -10.28
C SER A 512 -16.47 5.41 -9.48
N LYS A 513 -16.85 5.16 -8.22
CA LYS A 513 -16.19 4.16 -7.37
C LYS A 513 -16.19 2.77 -8.02
N GLU A 514 -17.26 2.42 -8.74
CA GLU A 514 -17.39 1.14 -9.42
C GLU A 514 -16.45 1.02 -10.64
N GLN A 515 -16.31 2.09 -11.42
CA GLN A 515 -15.33 2.13 -12.51
C GLN A 515 -13.91 1.96 -11.99
N ALA A 516 -13.58 2.60 -10.87
CA ALA A 516 -12.28 2.42 -10.21
C ALA A 516 -12.07 0.97 -9.73
N ARG A 517 -13.08 0.31 -9.16
CA ARG A 517 -12.97 -1.11 -8.76
C ARG A 517 -12.70 -2.03 -9.95
N LYS A 518 -13.43 -1.85 -11.06
CA LYS A 518 -13.19 -2.60 -12.30
C LYS A 518 -11.76 -2.39 -12.82
N ALA A 519 -11.25 -1.16 -12.79
CA ALA A 519 -9.89 -0.84 -13.18
C ALA A 519 -8.82 -1.51 -12.27
N LEU A 520 -9.07 -1.57 -10.95
CA LEU A 520 -8.18 -2.25 -9.98
C LEU A 520 -8.22 -3.77 -10.06
N ALA A 521 -9.33 -4.34 -10.54
CA ALA A 521 -9.51 -5.78 -10.71
C ALA A 521 -8.80 -6.32 -11.97
N LYS A 522 -8.66 -5.49 -13.01
CA LYS A 522 -7.99 -5.87 -14.25
C LYS A 522 -6.52 -6.24 -14.00
N VAL A 523 -6.10 -7.39 -14.53
CA VAL A 523 -4.73 -7.89 -14.39
C VAL A 523 -3.93 -7.57 -15.64
N HIS A 524 -2.77 -6.93 -15.45
CA HIS A 524 -1.83 -6.65 -16.53
C HIS A 524 -0.62 -7.57 -16.42
N ASN A 525 -0.49 -8.52 -17.33
CA ASN A 525 0.65 -9.42 -17.36
C ASN A 525 1.86 -8.73 -18.01
N SER A 526 3.02 -8.83 -17.35
CA SER A 526 4.30 -8.38 -17.89
C SER A 526 5.15 -9.59 -18.26
N LYS A 527 5.72 -9.58 -19.47
CA LYS A 527 6.76 -10.54 -19.88
C LYS A 527 8.11 -10.19 -19.26
N ASP A 528 8.31 -8.93 -18.91
CA ASP A 528 9.58 -8.39 -18.41
C ASP A 528 9.53 -8.14 -16.90
N SER A 529 10.64 -8.44 -16.22
CA SER A 529 10.88 -8.00 -14.86
C SER A 529 11.15 -6.49 -14.82
N VAL A 530 11.02 -5.87 -13.64
CA VAL A 530 11.38 -4.45 -13.44
C VAL A 530 12.81 -4.17 -13.93
N ARG A 531 13.77 -5.04 -13.60
CA ARG A 531 15.16 -4.92 -14.05
C ARG A 531 15.28 -4.98 -15.57
N SER A 532 14.60 -5.92 -16.22
CA SER A 532 14.59 -6.06 -17.68
C SER A 532 14.04 -4.80 -18.35
N VAL A 533 12.88 -4.29 -17.90
CA VAL A 533 12.28 -3.06 -18.44
C VAL A 533 13.24 -1.88 -18.34
N LEU A 534 13.88 -1.69 -17.18
CA LEU A 534 14.77 -0.54 -16.96
C LEU A 534 16.08 -0.64 -17.76
N LYS A 535 16.63 -1.84 -17.95
CA LYS A 535 17.77 -2.08 -18.85
C LYS A 535 17.41 -1.79 -20.30
N LYS A 536 16.28 -2.33 -20.80
CA LYS A 536 15.78 -2.07 -22.16
C LYS A 536 15.54 -0.58 -22.40
N ALA A 537 15.08 0.14 -21.37
CA ALA A 537 14.88 1.58 -21.41
C ALA A 537 16.18 2.41 -21.38
N LYS A 538 17.35 1.80 -21.09
CA LYS A 538 18.64 2.48 -20.84
C LYS A 538 18.60 3.45 -19.66
N VAL A 539 17.84 3.10 -18.62
CA VAL A 539 17.72 3.89 -17.38
C VAL A 539 18.75 3.46 -16.34
N ILE A 540 19.04 2.15 -16.27
CA ILE A 540 20.03 1.55 -15.37
C ILE A 540 21.08 0.75 -16.10
#